data_AF-A0A5C7J643-F1
#
_entry.id   AF-A0A5C7J643-F1
#
_cell.length_a   1.000
_cell.length_b   1.000
_cell.length_c   1.000
_cell.angle_alpha   90.00
_cell.angle_beta   90.00
_cell.angle_gamma   90.00
#
_symmetry.space_group_name_H-M   'P 1'
#
loop_
_entity.id
_entity.type
_entity.pdbx_description
1 polymer ?
#
loop_
_entity_poly.entity_id
_entity_poly.type
_entity_poly.pdbx_seq_one_letter_code
_entity_poly.pdbx_strand_id
1 'polypeptide(L)' 'MKLSKLMHVVSVMVGFVGVISFLAAVLGGADNRVFGVTKVDALFCAGILILIAIWLQVGTIHHMMLEKRGELV' A
#
# COMPACT_ATOMS: atom_id res chain seq x y z
N MET A 1 -15.05 23.09 7.83
CA MET A 1 -15.22 22.27 6.59
C MET A 1 -16.01 21.02 6.95
N LYS A 2 -16.76 20.41 6.02
CA LYS A 2 -17.41 19.09 6.26
C LYS A 2 -16.35 18.07 6.70
N LEU A 3 -16.68 17.20 7.66
CA LEU A 3 -15.76 16.19 8.21
C LEU A 3 -15.09 15.36 7.10
N SER A 4 -15.85 15.02 6.04
CA SER A 4 -15.35 14.29 4.88
C SER A 4 -14.20 14.99 4.15
N LYS A 5 -14.26 16.32 3.98
CA LYS A 5 -13.17 17.09 3.35
C LYS A 5 -11.92 17.10 4.24
N LEU A 6 -12.10 17.21 5.55
CA LEU A 6 -10.98 17.18 6.49
C LEU A 6 -10.28 15.81 6.45
N MET A 7 -11.05 14.72 6.51
CA MET A 7 -10.51 13.35 6.41
C MET A 7 -9.78 13.11 5.10
N HIS A 8 -10.31 13.60 3.98
CA HIS A 8 -9.64 13.48 2.68
C HIS A 8 -8.28 14.18 2.68
N VAL A 9 -8.21 15.43 3.15
CA VAL A 9 -6.95 16.19 3.21
C VAL A 9 -5.94 15.48 4.13
N VAL A 10 -6.37 15.03 5.31
CA VAL A 10 -5.51 14.29 6.24
C VAL A 10 -5.00 13.00 5.60
N SER A 11 -5.85 12.25 4.90
CA SER A 11 -5.46 11.01 4.21
C SER A 11 -4.39 11.27 3.15
N VAL A 12 -4.55 12.32 2.34
CA VAL A 12 -3.54 12.71 1.33
C VAL A 12 -2.22 13.08 1.99
N MET A 13 -2.25 13.88 3.07
CA MET A 13 -1.05 14.28 3.80
C MET A 13 -0.32 13.09 4.42
N VAL A 14 -1.06 12.18 5.06
CA VAL A 14 -0.50 10.95 5.65
C VAL A 14 0.10 10.06 4.56
N GLY A 15 -0.57 9.91 3.42
CA GLY A 15 -0.04 9.18 2.28
C GLY A 15 1.27 9.77 1.76
N PHE A 16 1.33 11.09 1.59
CA PHE A 16 2.53 11.79 1.14
C PHE A 16 3.70 11.65 2.13
N VAL A 17 3.44 11.81 3.42
CA VAL A 17 4.44 11.59 4.48
C VAL A 17 4.93 10.14 4.49
N GLY A 18 4.04 9.18 4.26
CA GLY A 18 4.38 7.76 4.11
C GLY A 18 5.36 7.51 2.96
N VAL A 19 5.10 8.10 1.79
CA VAL A 19 6.00 7.99 0.61
C VAL A 19 7.38 8.57 0.92
N ILE A 20 7.45 9.77 1.51
CA ILE A 20 8.74 10.38 1.88
C ILE A 20 9.49 9.52 2.90
N SER A 21 8.79 8.99 3.90
CA SER A 21 9.39 8.17 4.96
C SER A 21 9.95 6.87 4.39
N PHE A 22 9.22 6.23 3.46
CA PHE A 22 9.68 5.04 2.75
C PHE A 22 10.93 5.33 1.91
N LEU A 23 10.93 6.41 1.14
CA LEU A 23 12.10 6.81 0.34
C LEU A 23 13.31 7.08 1.23
N ALA A 24 13.13 7.76 2.36
CA ALA A 24 14.22 8.01 3.32
C ALA A 24 14.77 6.71 3.93
N ALA A 25 13.90 5.74 4.24
CA ALA A 25 14.31 4.44 4.77
C ALA A 25 15.06 3.60 3.72
N VAL A 26 14.61 3.63 2.46
CA VAL A 26 15.18 2.80 1.38
C VAL A 26 16.46 3.40 0.79
N LEU A 27 16.47 4.71 0.52
CA LEU A 27 17.58 5.40 -0.13
C LEU A 27 18.66 5.88 0.85
N GLY A 28 18.39 5.85 2.16
CA GLY A 28 19.40 6.13 3.19
C GLY A 28 20.50 5.07 3.27
N GLY A 29 21.52 5.32 4.10
CA GLY A 29 22.58 4.37 4.42
C GLY A 29 22.06 3.05 5.02
N ALA A 30 22.92 2.04 5.10
CA ALA A 30 22.53 0.69 5.58
C ALA A 30 21.96 0.71 7.02
N ASP A 31 22.51 1.56 7.89
CA ASP A 31 22.07 1.72 9.28
C ASP A 31 20.97 2.77 9.46
N ASN A 32 20.43 3.31 8.36
CA ASN A 32 19.43 4.37 8.44
C ASN A 32 18.12 3.82 9.01
N ARG A 33 17.52 4.59 9.92
CA ARG A 33 16.23 4.28 10.55
C ARG A 33 15.32 5.49 10.47
N VAL A 34 14.10 5.28 9.99
CA VAL A 34 13.07 6.32 9.91
C VAL A 34 11.93 5.90 10.83
N PHE A 35 11.70 6.66 11.90
CA PHE A 35 10.73 6.31 12.97
C PHE A 35 10.92 4.89 13.53
N GLY A 36 12.17 4.42 13.64
CA GLY A 36 12.51 3.08 14.13
C GLY A 36 12.41 1.96 13.09
N VAL A 37 11.92 2.24 11.87
CA VAL A 37 11.82 1.28 10.77
C VAL A 37 13.14 1.22 10.01
N THR A 38 13.68 0.02 9.79
CA THR A 38 14.90 -0.18 9.00
C THR A 38 14.59 -0.34 7.50
N LYS A 39 15.62 -0.23 6.67
CA LYS A 39 15.53 -0.54 5.23
C LYS A 39 14.95 -1.93 4.97
N VAL A 40 15.38 -2.92 5.73
CA VAL A 40 14.95 -4.32 5.58
C VAL A 40 13.48 -4.47 5.90
N ASP A 41 13.01 -3.86 7.00
CA ASP A 41 11.59 -3.86 7.37
C ASP A 41 10.73 -3.21 6.28
N ALA A 42 11.17 -2.07 5.75
CA ALA A 42 10.47 -1.34 4.68
C ALA A 42 10.36 -2.17 3.39
N LEU A 43 11.44 -2.84 2.98
CA LEU A 43 11.45 -3.67 1.78
C LEU A 43 10.59 -4.93 1.92
N PHE A 44 10.63 -5.60 3.09
CA PHE A 44 9.75 -6.75 3.33
C PHE A 44 8.27 -6.35 3.34
N CYS A 45 7.93 -5.23 3.99
CA CYS A 45 6.57 -4.70 3.96
C CYS A 45 6.10 -4.40 2.53
N ALA A 46 6.95 -3.76 1.72
CA ALA A 46 6.65 -3.51 0.31
C ALA A 46 6.42 -4.81 -0.48
N GLY A 47 7.26 -5.83 -0.26
CA GLY A 47 7.10 -7.14 -0.88
C GLY A 47 5.76 -7.80 -0.54
N ILE A 48 5.37 -7.79 0.75
CA ILE A 48 4.08 -8.33 1.20
C ILE A 48 2.91 -7.56 0.57
N LEU A 49 2.96 -6.23 0.54
CA LEU A 49 1.91 -5.41 -0.08
C LEU A 49 1.76 -5.69 -1.58
N ILE A 50 2.86 -5.93 -2.29
CA ILE A 50 2.84 -6.31 -3.71
C ILE A 50 2.17 -7.68 -3.88
N LEU A 51 2.51 -8.68 -3.05
CA LEU A 51 1.87 -10.00 -3.11
C LEU A 51 0.36 -9.93 -2.85
N ILE A 52 -0.06 -9.14 -1.86
CA ILE A 52 -1.48 -8.89 -1.57
C ILE A 52 -2.16 -8.21 -2.77
N ALA A 53 -1.53 -7.21 -3.37
CA ALA A 53 -2.08 -6.51 -4.54
C ALA A 53 -2.27 -7.45 -5.73
N ILE A 54 -1.28 -8.30 -6.02
CA ILE A 54 -1.36 -9.31 -7.07
C ILE A 54 -2.50 -10.28 -6.78
N TRP A 55 -2.58 -10.81 -5.55
CA TRP A 55 -3.62 -11.76 -5.15
C TRP A 55 -5.03 -11.16 -5.30
N LEU A 56 -5.22 -9.92 -4.84
CA LEU A 56 -6.51 -9.21 -4.97
C LEU A 56 -6.87 -8.98 -6.43
N GLN A 57 -5.93 -8.58 -7.28
CA GLN A 57 -6.19 -8.39 -8.71
C GLN A 57 -6.56 -9.70 -9.40
N VAL A 58 -5.82 -10.78 -9.14
CA VAL A 58 -6.12 -12.11 -9.68
C VAL A 58 -7.50 -12.58 -9.22
N GLY A 59 -7.82 -12.45 -7.93
CA GLY A 59 -9.13 -12.77 -7.40
C GLY A 59 -10.25 -11.96 -8.06
N THR A 60 -10.04 -10.65 -8.24
CA THR A 60 -11.02 -9.78 -8.91
C THR A 60 -11.24 -10.20 -10.36
N ILE A 61 -10.17 -10.52 -11.11
CA ILE A 61 -10.27 -11.02 -12.49
C ILE A 61 -11.01 -12.35 -12.53
N HIS A 62 -10.69 -13.26 -11.60
CA HIS A 62 -11.33 -14.56 -11.50
C HIS A 62 -12.84 -14.43 -11.24
N HIS A 63 -13.25 -13.61 -10.26
CA HIS A 63 -14.67 -13.35 -9.99
C HIS A 63 -15.39 -12.72 -11.19
N MET A 64 -14.80 -11.72 -11.84
CA MET A 64 -15.38 -11.13 -13.07
C MET A 64 -15.51 -12.14 -14.21
N MET A 65 -14.64 -13.15 -14.29
CA MET A 65 -14.73 -14.22 -15.28
C MET A 65 -15.87 -15.19 -14.98
N LEU A 66 -16.07 -15.56 -13.71
CA LEU A 66 -17.17 -16.43 -13.27
C LEU A 66 -18.53 -15.74 -13.51
N GLU A 67 -18.66 -14.47 -13.15
CA GLU A 67 -19.88 -13.68 -13.39
C GLU A 67 -20.25 -13.65 -14.88
N LYS A 68 -19.26 -13.49 -15.78
CA LYS A 68 -19.48 -13.52 -17.24
C LYS A 68 -19.95 -14.89 -17.74
N ARG A 69 -19.62 -15.97 -17.04
CA ARG A 69 -20.05 -17.34 -17.38
C ARG A 69 -21.41 -17.71 -16.78
N GLY A 70 -22.04 -16.80 -16.03
CA GLY A 70 -23.28 -17.07 -15.30
C GLY A 70 -23.06 -17.96 -14.07
N GLU A 71 -21.82 -18.15 -13.64
CA GLU A 71 -21.48 -18.86 -12.41
C GLU A 71 -21.63 -17.88 -11.23
N LEU A 72 -22.53 -18.20 -10.30
CA LEU A 72 -22.67 -17.45 -9.04
C LEU A 72 -21.48 -17.79 -8.14
N VAL A 73 -20.76 -16.76 -7.70
CA VAL A 73 -19.62 -16.88 -6.77
C VAL A 73 -20.03 -16.62 -5.34
#